data_AF-A0A382I8I7-F1
#
_entry.id   AF-A0A382I8I7-F1
#
_cell.length_a   1.000
_cell.length_b   1.000
_cell.length_c   1.000
_cell.angle_alpha   90.00
_cell.angle_beta   90.00
_cell.angle_gamma   90.00
#
_symmetry.space_group_name_H-M   'P 1'
#
loop_
_entity.id
_entity.type
_entity.pdbx_description
1 polymer ?
#
loop_
_entity_poly.entity_id
_entity_poly.type
_entity_poly.pdbx_seq_one_letter_code
_entity_poly.pdbx_strand_id
1 'polypeptide(L)'
;MSKFRNWLEEWFGIPANENQDSGFATKTPTGSGRSNEFHVLRVQPTPNPNAFQFVINAPIISAGTKTFSNADEAKGDSLAEALFQIYGVENIYLK
;
A
#
# COMPACT_ATOMS: atom_id res chain seq x y z
N MET A 1 17.45 -28.59 -22.23
CA MET A 1 16.33 -27.63 -22.30
C MET A 1 15.45 -27.71 -21.03
N SER A 2 16.03 -27.54 -19.82
CA SER A 2 15.28 -27.65 -18.54
C SER A 2 15.22 -26.35 -17.72
N LYS A 3 16.02 -25.33 -18.05
CA LYS A 3 16.05 -24.08 -17.27
C LYS A 3 14.73 -23.30 -17.32
N PHE A 4 14.07 -23.30 -18.48
CA PHE A 4 12.77 -22.64 -18.65
C PHE A 4 11.64 -23.39 -17.93
N ARG A 5 11.70 -24.72 -17.88
CA ARG A 5 10.68 -25.56 -17.21
C ARG A 5 10.69 -25.34 -15.69
N ASN A 6 11.89 -25.36 -15.09
CA ASN A 6 12.04 -25.07 -13.66
C ASN A 6 11.60 -23.63 -13.33
N TRP A 7 11.92 -22.66 -14.19
CA TRP A 7 11.47 -21.28 -14.02
C TRP A 7 9.94 -21.14 -14.06
N LEU A 8 9.27 -21.88 -14.95
CA LEU A 8 7.82 -21.84 -15.08
C LEU A 8 7.10 -22.55 -13.92
N GLU A 9 7.63 -23.66 -13.43
CA GLU A 9 7.14 -24.30 -12.21
C GLU A 9 7.32 -23.38 -10.99
N GLU A 10 8.45 -22.71 -10.88
CA GLU A 10 8.74 -21.84 -9.73
C GLU A 10 7.91 -20.56 -9.73
N TRP A 11 7.68 -19.96 -10.91
CA TRP A 11 6.94 -18.70 -11.01
C TRP A 11 5.44 -18.85 -11.22
N PHE A 12 5.00 -19.93 -11.86
CA PHE A 12 3.60 -20.10 -12.25
C PHE A 12 2.98 -21.39 -11.70
N GLY A 13 3.75 -22.26 -11.04
CA GLY A 13 3.22 -23.48 -10.41
C GLY A 13 2.59 -24.47 -11.41
N ILE A 14 2.96 -24.40 -12.69
CA ILE A 14 2.40 -25.22 -13.75
C ILE A 14 3.25 -26.50 -13.88
N PRO A 15 2.74 -27.67 -13.47
CA PRO A 15 3.51 -28.91 -13.55
C PRO A 15 3.74 -29.31 -15.01
N ALA A 16 4.93 -29.81 -15.33
CA ALA A 16 5.37 -30.11 -16.70
C ALA A 16 4.67 -31.31 -17.37
N ASN A 17 3.59 -31.84 -16.79
CA ASN A 17 2.89 -33.03 -17.25
C ASN A 17 1.49 -32.65 -17.75
N GLU A 18 1.37 -32.55 -19.07
CA GLU A 18 0.15 -32.19 -19.79
C GLU A 18 -0.96 -33.23 -19.61
N ASN A 19 -2.19 -32.79 -19.32
CA ASN A 19 -3.41 -33.26 -19.98
C ASN A 19 -4.43 -32.13 -19.95
N GLN A 20 -4.95 -31.80 -21.13
CA GLN A 20 -5.93 -30.75 -21.36
C GLN A 20 -7.26 -31.13 -20.71
N ASP A 21 -7.76 -30.28 -19.82
CA ASP A 21 -9.19 -30.04 -19.73
C ASP A 21 -9.45 -28.56 -19.43
N SER A 22 -10.39 -28.02 -20.19
CA SER A 22 -10.80 -26.63 -20.19
C SER A 22 -11.50 -26.24 -18.89
N GLY A 23 -10.83 -25.40 -18.10
CA GLY A 23 -11.44 -24.76 -16.94
C GLY A 23 -10.60 -23.58 -16.50
N PHE A 24 -11.06 -22.37 -16.77
CA PHE A 24 -10.50 -21.12 -16.24
C PHE A 24 -10.68 -21.12 -14.71
N ALA A 25 -9.78 -21.81 -14.01
CA ALA A 25 -9.66 -21.72 -12.57
C ALA A 25 -8.74 -20.55 -12.26
N THR A 26 -9.33 -19.41 -11.95
CA THR A 26 -8.66 -18.25 -11.36
C THR A 26 -8.08 -18.68 -10.02
N LYS A 27 -6.83 -19.18 -10.00
CA LYS A 27 -6.07 -19.38 -8.76
C LYS A 27 -5.17 -18.17 -8.59
N THR A 28 -5.63 -17.27 -7.73
CA THR A 28 -4.92 -16.11 -7.21
C THR A 28 -3.48 -16.46 -6.84
N PRO A 29 -2.45 -15.70 -7.27
CA PRO A 29 -1.13 -15.83 -6.69
C PRO A 29 -1.16 -15.16 -5.31
N THR A 30 -1.43 -15.95 -4.27
CA THR A 30 -1.08 -15.61 -2.90
C THR A 30 0.39 -15.94 -2.70
N GLY A 31 1.22 -14.89 -2.50
CA GLY A 31 2.55 -15.06 -1.92
C GLY A 31 3.67 -14.17 -2.49
N SER A 32 3.63 -12.86 -2.24
CA SER A 32 4.86 -12.07 -2.15
C SER A 32 4.91 -11.36 -0.80
N GLY A 33 5.80 -11.81 0.09
CA GLY A 33 5.96 -11.31 1.47
C GLY A 33 6.50 -9.89 1.57
N ARG A 34 5.66 -8.90 1.28
CA ARG A 34 5.82 -7.49 1.68
C ARG A 34 4.53 -6.95 2.30
N SER A 35 3.97 -7.65 3.28
CA SER A 35 2.66 -7.33 3.86
C SER A 35 2.63 -6.09 4.76
N ASN A 36 3.77 -5.42 5.00
CA ASN A 36 3.87 -4.30 5.95
C ASN A 36 4.33 -2.96 5.33
N GLU A 37 4.39 -2.84 4.01
CA GLU A 37 4.90 -1.63 3.37
C GLU A 37 3.75 -0.71 2.92
N PHE A 38 3.69 0.48 3.53
CA PHE A 38 2.75 1.52 3.15
C PHE A 38 3.20 2.19 1.86
N HIS A 39 2.30 2.29 0.89
CA HIS A 39 2.53 2.94 -0.39
C HIS A 39 1.40 3.92 -0.71
N VAL A 40 1.76 5.07 -1.26
CA VAL A 40 0.80 6.02 -1.81
C VAL A 40 0.31 5.49 -3.16
N LEU A 41 -0.98 5.19 -3.23
CA LEU A 41 -1.66 4.74 -4.44
C LEU A 41 -1.92 5.90 -5.41
N ARG A 42 -2.33 7.05 -4.87
CA ARG A 42 -2.66 8.25 -5.64
C ARG A 42 -2.67 9.50 -4.79
N VAL A 43 -2.37 10.63 -5.42
CA VAL A 43 -2.47 11.96 -4.84
C VAL A 43 -3.64 12.69 -5.49
N GLN A 44 -4.52 13.29 -4.69
CA GLN A 44 -5.68 14.03 -5.15
C GLN A 44 -5.59 15.49 -4.71
N PRO A 45 -5.89 16.45 -5.59
CA PRO A 45 -6.06 17.83 -5.19
C PRO A 45 -7.30 17.95 -4.27
N THR A 46 -7.24 18.88 -3.33
CA THR A 46 -8.40 19.25 -2.51
C THR A 46 -8.91 20.63 -2.92
N PRO A 47 -10.13 21.05 -2.52
CA PRO A 47 -10.59 22.42 -2.74
C PRO A 47 -9.69 23.49 -2.09
N ASN A 48 -8.90 23.11 -1.06
CA ASN A 48 -7.87 23.98 -0.50
C ASN A 48 -6.58 23.87 -1.35
N PRO A 49 -6.14 24.93 -2.03
CA PRO A 49 -4.96 24.89 -2.90
C PRO A 49 -3.65 24.59 -2.14
N ASN A 50 -3.63 24.78 -0.82
CA ASN A 50 -2.46 24.52 0.02
C ASN A 50 -2.44 23.08 0.58
N ALA A 51 -3.39 22.21 0.17
CA ALA A 51 -3.50 20.86 0.70
C ALA A 51 -3.75 19.80 -0.39
N PHE A 52 -3.09 18.65 -0.21
CA PHE A 52 -3.25 17.46 -1.04
C PHE A 52 -3.71 16.27 -0.19
N GLN A 53 -4.52 15.40 -0.78
CA GLN A 53 -4.94 14.14 -0.18
C GLN A 53 -4.10 12.99 -0.74
N PHE A 54 -3.49 12.21 0.15
CA PHE A 54 -2.73 11.02 -0.19
C PHE A 54 -3.56 9.78 0.13
N VAL A 55 -3.90 8.99 -0.88
CA VAL A 55 -4.62 7.72 -0.71
C VAL A 55 -3.60 6.60 -0.68
N ILE A 56 -3.67 5.76 0.34
CA ILE A 56 -2.69 4.71 0.64
C ILE A 56 -3.32 3.31 0.57
N ASN A 57 -2.49 2.29 0.56
CA ASN A 57 -2.88 0.88 0.41
C ASN A 57 -3.47 0.21 1.67
N ALA A 58 -3.39 0.86 2.83
CA ALA A 58 -3.82 0.29 4.11
C ALA A 58 -4.33 1.37 5.07
N PRO A 59 -5.24 1.05 6.02
CA PRO A 59 -5.70 2.00 7.01
C PRO A 59 -4.57 2.44 7.96
N ILE A 60 -4.50 3.75 8.24
CA ILE A 60 -3.53 4.35 9.17
C ILE A 60 -4.08 4.54 10.58
N ILE A 61 -5.40 4.66 10.72
CA ILE A 61 -6.08 4.82 12.02
C ILE A 61 -7.19 3.79 12.14
N SER A 62 -7.44 3.29 13.36
CA SER A 62 -8.39 2.20 13.59
C SER A 62 -9.85 2.61 13.36
N ALA A 63 -10.21 3.85 13.72
CA ALA A 63 -11.55 4.39 13.52
C ALA A 63 -11.55 5.92 13.66
N GLY A 64 -12.55 6.57 13.05
CA GLY A 64 -12.79 8.00 13.17
C GLY A 64 -11.86 8.83 12.30
N THR A 65 -11.54 10.03 12.77
CA THR A 65 -10.68 10.99 12.08
C THR A 65 -9.84 11.72 13.12
N LYS A 66 -8.58 12.02 12.81
CA LYS A 66 -7.72 12.86 13.65
C LYS A 66 -7.28 14.09 12.87
N THR A 67 -7.27 15.23 13.53
CA THR A 67 -6.74 16.48 12.99
C THR A 67 -5.68 16.99 13.95
N PHE A 68 -4.55 17.40 13.40
CA PHE A 68 -3.47 18.03 14.14
C PHE A 68 -3.21 19.40 13.53
N SER A 69 -3.27 20.43 14.35
CA SER A 69 -3.12 21.82 13.88
C SER A 69 -1.69 22.35 14.02
N ASN A 70 -0.82 21.59 14.69
CA ASN A 70 0.57 21.93 14.97
C ASN A 70 1.33 20.68 15.45
N ALA A 71 2.65 20.79 15.54
CA ALA A 71 3.52 19.70 15.97
C ALA A 71 3.33 19.28 17.45
N ASP A 72 2.87 20.18 18.32
CA ASP A 72 2.64 19.85 19.73
C ASP A 72 1.44 18.92 19.93
N GLU A 73 0.37 19.09 19.14
CA GLU A 73 -0.79 18.20 19.12
C GLU A 73 -0.48 16.81 18.56
N ALA A 74 0.53 16.71 17.70
CA ALA A 74 0.97 15.44 17.12
C ALA A 74 1.72 14.55 18.10
N LYS A 75 2.10 15.06 19.29
CA LYS A 75 2.93 14.33 20.24
C LYS A 75 2.32 12.97 20.60
N GLY A 76 3.10 11.91 20.42
CA GLY A 76 2.68 10.53 20.65
C GLY A 76 2.02 9.83 19.46
N ASP A 77 1.85 10.51 18.32
CA ASP A 77 1.49 9.90 17.04
C ASP A 77 2.70 9.99 16.10
N SER A 78 3.50 8.92 16.05
CA SER A 78 4.80 8.93 15.35
C SER A 78 4.70 9.27 13.87
N LEU A 79 3.58 8.97 13.22
CA LEU A 79 3.35 9.34 11.82
C LEU A 79 3.14 10.85 11.69
N ALA A 80 2.26 11.43 12.51
CA ALA A 80 2.00 12.86 12.48
C ALA A 80 3.25 13.67 12.88
N GLU A 81 4.00 13.22 13.90
CA GLU A 81 5.26 13.84 14.31
C GLU A 81 6.28 13.88 13.17
N ALA A 82 6.46 12.77 12.47
CA ALA A 82 7.38 12.69 11.33
C ALA A 82 6.95 13.61 10.17
N LEU A 83 5.65 13.75 9.92
CA LEU A 83 5.12 14.64 8.90
C LEU A 83 5.34 16.13 9.26
N PHE A 84 5.19 16.52 10.53
CA PHE A 84 5.47 17.89 10.96
C PHE A 84 6.96 18.27 10.93
N GLN A 85 7.88 17.30 10.86
CA GLN A 85 9.29 17.59 10.63
C GLN A 85 9.58 18.05 9.19
N ILE A 86 8.64 17.83 8.26
CA ILE A 86 8.76 18.29 6.88
C ILE A 86 8.49 19.80 6.85
N TYR A 87 9.45 20.56 6.33
CA TYR A 87 9.32 22.00 6.21
C TYR A 87 8.07 22.40 5.39
N GLY A 88 7.26 23.30 5.95
CA GLY A 88 6.06 23.83 5.30
C GLY A 88 4.76 23.06 5.61
N VAL A 89 4.81 21.98 6.40
CA VAL A 89 3.59 21.31 6.87
C VAL A 89 2.96 22.11 8.01
N GLU A 90 1.77 22.66 7.76
CA GLU A 90 1.04 23.46 8.75
C GLU A 90 0.02 22.64 9.54
N ASN A 91 -0.72 21.74 8.89
CA ASN A 91 -1.80 20.97 9.50
C ASN A 91 -1.87 19.57 8.87
N ILE A 92 -2.30 18.56 9.64
CA ILE A 92 -2.44 17.17 9.19
C ILE A 92 -3.84 16.67 9.49
N TYR A 93 -4.46 16.00 8.53
CA TYR A 93 -5.74 15.30 8.69
C TYR A 93 -5.60 13.83 8.32
N LEU A 94 -5.91 12.94 9.26
CA LEU A 94 -5.87 11.49 9.09
C LEU A 94 -7.29 10.93 9.09
N LYS A 95 -7.57 10.06 8.11
CA LYS A 95 -8.86 9.40 7.90
C LYS A 95 -8.66 7.93 7.52
#